data_AF-A0A101N0L6-F1
#
_entry.id   AF-A0A101N0L6-F1
#
_cell.length_a   1.000
_cell.length_b   1.000
_cell.length_c   1.000
_cell.angle_alpha   90.00
_cell.angle_beta   90.00
_cell.angle_gamma   90.00
#
_symmetry.space_group_name_H-M   'P 1'
#
loop_
_entity.id
_entity.type
_entity.pdbx_description
1 polymer ?
#
loop_
_entity_poly.entity_id
_entity_poly.type
_entity_poly.pdbx_seq_one_letter_code
_entity_poly.pdbx_strand_id
1 'polypeptide(L)'
;MIYPATDQLSSAERAFMINATEIDILPGVWGDLDEPLVSGPASALVPILLPLVDRGWIEVCRVIPWTAPDGTLGEQPGPPIPKQDLPAVLADAENWEYPQSGAWLGCLTLTLTEDGQSIPR
;
A
#
# COMPACT_ATOMS: atom_id res chain seq x y z
N MET A 1 15.75 16.28 -9.19
CA MET A 1 15.83 14.84 -8.85
C MET A 1 15.51 14.07 -10.13
N ILE A 2 16.23 13.00 -10.44
CA ILE A 2 15.86 12.10 -11.56
C ILE A 2 15.19 10.89 -10.92
N TYR A 3 13.92 10.67 -11.21
CA TYR A 3 13.19 9.49 -10.74
C TYR A 3 13.40 8.34 -11.73
N PRO A 4 13.51 7.09 -11.26
CA PRO A 4 13.48 5.94 -12.15
C PRO A 4 12.11 5.85 -12.82
N ALA A 5 12.04 5.26 -14.01
CA ALA A 5 10.76 4.86 -14.57
C ALA A 5 10.27 3.55 -13.90
N THR A 6 8.96 3.28 -13.91
CA THR A 6 8.41 2.09 -13.20
C THR A 6 8.91 0.76 -13.76
N ASP A 7 9.39 0.73 -15.00
CA ASP A 7 10.02 -0.43 -15.64
C ASP A 7 11.43 -0.76 -15.11
N GLN A 8 12.04 0.16 -14.37
CA GLN A 8 13.31 -0.04 -13.66
C GLN A 8 13.11 -0.61 -12.25
N LEU A 9 11.87 -0.66 -11.77
CA LEU A 9 11.51 -1.31 -10.51
C LEU A 9 11.37 -2.81 -10.71
N SER A 10 11.56 -3.58 -9.64
CA SER A 10 11.17 -4.99 -9.66
C SER A 10 9.65 -5.14 -9.87
N SER A 11 9.22 -6.32 -10.34
CA SER A 11 7.78 -6.62 -10.53
C SER A 11 6.96 -6.31 -9.27
N ALA A 12 7.47 -6.72 -8.10
CA ALA A 12 6.81 -6.49 -6.82
C ALA A 12 6.79 -5.02 -6.39
N GLU A 13 7.89 -4.28 -6.56
CA GLU A 13 7.90 -2.83 -6.29
C GLU A 13 6.91 -2.10 -7.20
N ARG A 14 6.85 -2.47 -8.48
CA ARG A 14 5.89 -1.92 -9.43
C ARG A 14 4.45 -2.23 -9.04
N ALA A 15 4.16 -3.44 -8.57
CA ALA A 15 2.84 -3.81 -8.06
C ALA A 15 2.40 -2.92 -6.89
N PHE A 16 3.29 -2.66 -5.92
CA PHE A 16 3.00 -1.72 -4.84
C PHE A 16 2.78 -0.28 -5.31
N MET A 17 3.55 0.19 -6.28
CA MET A 17 3.36 1.53 -6.88
C MET A 17 2.03 1.65 -7.63
N ILE A 18 1.59 0.59 -8.32
CA ILE A 18 0.28 0.53 -8.99
C ILE A 18 -0.83 0.53 -7.94
N ASN A 19 -0.74 -0.33 -6.94
CA ASN A 19 -1.69 -0.38 -5.83
C ASN A 19 -1.83 0.97 -5.13
N ALA A 20 -0.73 1.70 -4.93
CA ALA A 20 -0.75 3.05 -4.35
C ALA A 20 -1.50 4.09 -5.22
N THR A 21 -1.66 3.84 -6.52
CA THR A 21 -2.51 4.64 -7.43
C THR A 21 -3.98 4.24 -7.31
N GLU A 22 -4.25 2.95 -7.15
CA GLU A 22 -5.60 2.39 -7.11
C GLU A 22 -6.25 2.49 -5.72
N ILE A 23 -5.43 2.68 -4.69
CA ILE A 23 -5.85 2.81 -3.29
C ILE A 23 -6.56 1.54 -2.80
N ASP A 24 -6.16 0.39 -3.33
CA ASP A 24 -6.67 -0.90 -2.87
C ASP A 24 -5.97 -1.31 -1.55
N ILE A 25 -6.53 -2.30 -0.86
CA ILE A 25 -5.98 -2.81 0.40
C ILE A 25 -4.76 -3.71 0.17
N LEU A 26 -3.85 -3.79 1.14
CA LEU A 26 -2.63 -4.60 1.04
C LEU A 26 -2.84 -6.09 0.71
N PRO A 27 -3.90 -6.77 1.20
CA PRO A 27 -4.20 -8.14 0.79
C PRO A 27 -4.43 -8.28 -0.73
N GLY A 28 -5.01 -7.27 -1.38
CA GLY A 28 -5.25 -7.25 -2.83
C GLY A 28 -3.95 -7.31 -3.61
N VAL A 29 -3.04 -6.38 -3.35
CA VAL A 29 -1.73 -6.37 -4.04
C VAL A 29 -0.90 -7.61 -3.73
N TRP A 30 -0.97 -8.15 -2.51
CA TRP A 30 -0.26 -9.40 -2.19
C TRP A 30 -0.77 -10.58 -3.04
N GLY A 31 -2.08 -10.68 -3.22
CA GLY A 31 -2.71 -11.69 -4.08
C GLY A 31 -2.30 -11.60 -5.56
N ASP A 32 -1.90 -10.42 -6.01
CA ASP A 32 -1.48 -10.15 -7.40
C ASP A 32 0.03 -10.33 -7.65
N LEU A 33 0.82 -10.70 -6.63
CA LEU A 33 2.26 -10.91 -6.79
C LEU A 33 2.59 -12.25 -7.47
N ASP A 34 3.78 -12.31 -8.07
CA ASP A 34 4.32 -13.56 -8.63
C ASP A 34 4.87 -14.48 -7.53
N GLU A 35 4.99 -15.77 -7.83
CA GLU A 35 5.72 -16.72 -6.98
C GLU A 35 7.21 -16.35 -6.87
N PRO A 36 7.84 -16.49 -5.68
CA PRO A 36 7.31 -17.13 -4.48
C PRO A 36 6.61 -16.16 -3.50
N LEU A 37 6.34 -14.92 -3.89
CA LEU A 37 5.87 -13.87 -2.96
C LEU A 37 4.39 -14.06 -2.58
N VAL A 38 3.54 -14.43 -3.54
CA VAL A 38 2.11 -14.67 -3.29
C VAL A 38 1.85 -15.83 -2.32
N SER A 39 2.63 -16.92 -2.43
CA SER A 39 2.54 -18.08 -1.52
C SER A 39 3.48 -17.98 -0.31
N GLY A 40 4.35 -16.97 -0.27
CA GLY A 40 5.32 -16.75 0.81
C GLY A 40 4.68 -16.08 2.02
N PRO A 41 5.41 -15.92 3.14
CA PRO A 41 4.89 -15.20 4.30
C PRO A 41 4.82 -13.69 4.00
N ALA A 42 3.77 -13.01 4.46
CA ALA A 42 3.61 -11.56 4.27
C ALA A 42 4.81 -10.73 4.76
N SER A 43 5.51 -11.21 5.81
CA SER A 43 6.76 -10.61 6.29
C SER A 43 7.85 -10.48 5.21
N ALA A 44 7.82 -11.28 4.15
CA ALA A 44 8.75 -11.18 3.02
C ALA A 44 8.50 -9.94 2.14
N LEU A 45 7.33 -9.30 2.26
CA LEU A 45 6.96 -8.10 1.52
C LEU A 45 7.44 -6.82 2.20
N VAL A 46 7.61 -6.84 3.52
CA VAL A 46 8.13 -5.71 4.32
C VAL A 46 9.45 -5.16 3.77
N PRO A 47 10.49 -5.97 3.45
CA PRO A 47 11.73 -5.45 2.88
C PRO A 47 11.61 -4.90 1.45
N ILE A 48 10.47 -5.12 0.78
CA ILE A 48 10.17 -4.56 -0.55
C ILE A 48 9.42 -3.23 -0.40
N LEU A 49 8.43 -3.19 0.50
CA LEU A 49 7.58 -2.04 0.72
C LEU A 49 8.31 -0.89 1.44
N LEU A 50 9.06 -1.19 2.51
CA LEU A 50 9.73 -0.16 3.32
C LEU A 50 10.68 0.73 2.50
N PRO A 51 11.53 0.20 1.58
CA PRO A 51 12.35 1.05 0.72
C PRO A 51 11.56 2.06 -0.13
N LEU A 52 10.34 1.73 -0.58
CA LEU A 52 9.51 2.66 -1.35
C LEU A 52 8.99 3.81 -0.46
N VAL A 53 8.64 3.50 0.79
CA VAL A 53 8.27 4.49 1.80
C VAL A 53 9.46 5.35 2.22
N ASP A 54 10.64 4.75 2.38
CA ASP A 54 11.87 5.44 2.77
C ASP A 54 12.31 6.44 1.70
N ARG A 55 12.17 6.08 0.42
CA ARG A 55 12.36 6.97 -0.72
C ARG A 55 11.29 8.06 -0.82
N GLY A 56 10.23 7.96 -0.02
CA GLY A 56 9.14 8.93 0.03
C GLY A 56 8.26 8.86 -1.20
N TRP A 57 8.12 7.68 -1.83
CA TRP A 57 7.29 7.51 -3.03
C TRP A 57 5.86 7.06 -2.71
N ILE A 58 5.70 6.32 -1.62
CA ILE A 58 4.40 5.85 -1.15
C ILE A 58 4.25 6.10 0.34
N GLU A 59 2.99 6.15 0.78
CA GLU A 59 2.60 6.17 2.18
C GLU A 59 1.71 4.97 2.49
N VAL A 60 1.85 4.42 3.69
CA VAL A 60 0.97 3.38 4.20
C VAL A 60 -0.07 4.04 5.08
N CYS A 61 -1.34 3.84 4.76
CA CYS A 61 -2.47 4.43 5.46
C CYS A 61 -3.42 3.35 5.98
N ARG A 62 -4.33 3.74 6.86
CA ARG A 62 -5.51 2.93 7.20
C ARG A 62 -6.69 3.44 6.39
N VAL A 63 -7.53 2.55 5.89
CA VAL A 63 -8.82 2.94 5.30
C VAL A 63 -9.72 3.48 6.41
N ILE A 64 -10.30 4.67 6.20
CA ILE A 64 -11.21 5.33 7.13
C ILE A 64 -12.55 5.64 6.46
N PRO A 65 -13.63 5.83 7.23
CA PRO A 65 -14.88 6.31 6.68
C PRO A 65 -14.72 7.69 6.04
N TRP A 66 -15.46 7.89 4.95
CA TRP A 66 -15.61 9.17 4.29
C TRP A 66 -17.08 9.45 4.01
N THR A 67 -17.42 10.73 3.92
CA THR A 67 -18.74 11.17 3.51
C THR A 67 -18.57 12.21 2.41
N ALA A 68 -19.15 11.91 1.26
CA ALA A 68 -19.16 12.80 0.11
C ALA A 68 -19.95 14.09 0.42
N PRO A 69 -19.72 15.19 -0.34
CA PRO A 69 -20.46 16.43 -0.15
C PRO A 69 -21.99 16.29 -0.26
N ASP A 70 -22.48 15.26 -0.96
CA ASP A 70 -23.91 14.96 -1.11
C ASP A 70 -24.48 14.06 0.01
N GLY A 71 -23.66 13.67 0.98
CA GLY A 71 -24.04 12.80 2.10
C GLY A 71 -23.84 11.30 1.84
N THR A 72 -23.37 10.90 0.65
CA THR A 72 -23.07 9.51 0.34
C THR A 72 -21.90 9.01 1.21
N LEU A 73 -22.08 7.86 1.86
CA LEU A 73 -21.03 7.21 2.63
C LEU A 73 -20.06 6.47 1.71
N GLY A 74 -18.77 6.55 2.04
CA GLY A 74 -17.72 5.83 1.34
C GLY A 74 -16.52 5.60 2.24
N GLU A 75 -15.40 5.25 1.61
CA GLU A 75 -14.15 4.93 2.27
C GLU A 75 -13.02 5.72 1.59
N GLN A 76 -11.98 6.07 2.34
CA GLN A 76 -10.81 6.76 1.82
C GLN A 76 -9.56 6.38 2.62
N PRO A 77 -8.34 6.64 2.11
CA PRO A 77 -7.13 6.63 2.92
C PRO A 77 -7.21 7.65 4.04
N GLY A 78 -6.90 7.21 5.25
CA GLY A 78 -6.65 8.09 6.38
C GLY A 78 -5.25 8.70 6.35
N PRO A 79 -4.87 9.38 7.45
CA PRO A 79 -3.52 9.90 7.60
C PRO A 79 -2.45 8.80 7.47
N PRO A 80 -1.27 9.12 6.91
CA PRO A 80 -0.14 8.20 6.85
C PRO A 80 0.28 7.70 8.22
N ILE A 81 0.56 6.41 8.31
CA ILE A 81 1.13 5.80 9.52
C ILE A 81 2.58 6.33 9.68
N PRO A 82 2.99 6.77 10.89
CA PRO A 82 4.34 7.25 11.11
C PRO A 82 5.38 6.20 10.75
N LYS A 83 6.47 6.61 10.07
CA LYS A 83 7.53 5.71 9.60
C LYS A 83 8.10 4.79 10.69
N GLN A 84 8.22 5.30 11.91
CA GLN A 84 8.72 4.57 13.07
C GLN A 84 7.81 3.40 13.51
N ASP A 85 6.52 3.47 13.19
CA ASP A 85 5.53 2.45 13.56
C ASP A 85 5.35 1.40 12.44
N LEU A 86 5.74 1.72 11.20
CA LEU A 86 5.57 0.85 10.03
C LEU A 86 6.18 -0.55 10.20
N PRO A 87 7.41 -0.73 10.73
CA PRO A 87 7.95 -2.08 10.88
C PRO A 87 7.08 -2.97 11.76
N ALA A 88 6.51 -2.43 12.84
CA ALA A 88 5.64 -3.18 13.73
C ALA A 88 4.29 -3.49 13.06
N VAL A 89 3.69 -2.49 12.41
CA VAL A 89 2.39 -2.63 11.73
C VAL A 89 2.47 -3.61 10.56
N LEU A 90 3.53 -3.56 9.76
CA LEU A 90 3.72 -4.43 8.60
C LEU A 90 4.18 -5.85 8.99
N ALA A 91 4.75 -6.04 10.18
CA ALA A 91 5.10 -7.37 10.68
C ALA A 91 3.89 -8.17 11.20
N ASP A 92 2.79 -7.49 11.48
CA ASP A 92 1.55 -8.11 11.93
C ASP A 92 0.80 -8.74 10.74
N ALA A 93 0.67 -10.07 10.78
CA ALA A 93 0.08 -10.86 9.71
C ALA A 93 -1.39 -10.53 9.47
N GLU A 94 -2.15 -10.12 10.49
CA GLU A 94 -3.57 -9.80 10.35
C GLU A 94 -3.79 -8.62 9.38
N ASN A 95 -2.80 -7.72 9.26
CA ASN A 95 -2.88 -6.58 8.34
C ASN A 95 -2.73 -6.95 6.87
N TRP A 96 -2.38 -8.20 6.58
CA TRP A 96 -2.22 -8.74 5.23
C TRP A 96 -3.34 -9.71 4.85
N GLU A 97 -4.29 -9.96 5.74
CA GLU A 97 -5.45 -10.81 5.47
C GLU A 97 -6.67 -9.97 5.07
N TYR A 98 -7.54 -10.54 4.24
CA TYR A 98 -8.81 -9.90 3.90
C TYR A 98 -9.71 -9.79 5.15
N PRO A 99 -10.41 -8.65 5.34
CA PRO A 99 -11.27 -8.47 6.49
C PRO A 99 -12.47 -9.41 6.42
N GLN A 100 -12.79 -10.08 7.53
CA GLN A 100 -13.95 -10.98 7.62
C GLN A 100 -15.30 -10.25 7.52
N SER A 101 -15.32 -8.95 7.83
CA SER A 101 -16.53 -8.12 7.79
C SER A 101 -17.00 -7.80 6.36
N GLY A 102 -16.14 -7.99 5.36
CA GLY A 102 -16.37 -7.55 3.98
C GLY A 102 -16.25 -6.05 3.76
N ALA A 103 -16.05 -5.25 4.82
CA ALA A 103 -15.74 -3.83 4.74
C ALA A 103 -14.22 -3.62 4.88
N TRP A 104 -13.67 -2.66 4.14
CA TRP A 104 -12.22 -2.43 4.13
C TRP A 104 -11.77 -1.48 5.24
N LEU A 105 -12.69 -0.93 6.02
CA LEU A 105 -12.40 -0.04 7.15
C LEU A 105 -11.34 -0.62 8.08
N GLY A 106 -10.28 0.16 8.31
CA GLY A 106 -9.15 -0.21 9.15
C GLY A 106 -8.11 -1.09 8.45
N CYS A 107 -8.34 -1.61 7.25
CA CYS A 107 -7.31 -2.30 6.48
C CYS A 107 -6.18 -1.34 6.10
N LEU A 108 -4.99 -1.89 5.87
CA LEU A 108 -3.88 -1.13 5.31
C LEU A 108 -4.11 -0.90 3.82
N THR A 109 -3.82 0.30 3.36
CA THR A 109 -3.82 0.70 1.95
C THR A 109 -2.59 1.56 1.66
N LEU A 110 -2.26 1.73 0.37
CA LEU A 110 -1.15 2.55 -0.09
C LEU A 110 -1.66 3.79 -0.80
N THR A 111 -0.91 4.88 -0.68
CA THR A 111 -1.13 6.10 -1.47
C THR A 111 0.19 6.60 -2.05
N LEU A 112 0.15 7.24 -3.21
CA LEU A 112 1.31 7.92 -3.78
C LEU A 112 1.52 9.27 -3.10
N THR A 113 2.78 9.57 -2.75
CA THR A 113 3.19 10.94 -2.42
C THR A 113 3.31 11.79 -3.69
N GLU A 114 3.56 13.09 -3.53
CA GLU A 114 3.90 13.98 -4.66
C GLU A 114 5.13 13.48 -5.45
N ASP A 115 6.15 12.98 -4.75
CA ASP A 115 7.34 12.40 -5.37
C ASP A 115 7.00 11.09 -6.11
N GLY A 116 6.15 10.24 -5.52
CA GLY A 116 5.69 9.01 -6.15
C GLY A 116 4.89 9.25 -7.42
N GLN A 117 4.06 10.29 -7.44
CA GLN A 117 3.30 10.71 -8.63
C GLN A 117 4.21 11.19 -9.77
N SER A 118 5.43 11.65 -9.43
CA SER A 118 6.42 12.13 -10.40
C SER A 118 7.22 11.00 -11.08
N ILE A 119 7.02 9.75 -10.66
CA ILE A 119 7.68 8.56 -11.23
C ILE A 119 7.03 8.24 -12.58
N PRO A 120 7.78 8.28 -13.70
CA PRO A 120 7.25 7.97 -15.02
C PRO A 120 6.77 6.51 -15.10
N ARG A 121 5.56 6.32 -15.63
CA ARG A 121 4.94 5.00 -15.80
C ARG A 121 5.42 4.30 -17.05
#